data_AF-A0A2E6ZIN9-F1
#
_entry.id   AF-A0A2E6ZIN9-F1
#
_cell.length_a   1.000
_cell.length_b   1.000
_cell.length_c   1.000
_cell.angle_alpha   90.00
_cell.angle_beta   90.00
_cell.angle_gamma   90.00
#
_symmetry.space_group_name_H-M   'P 1'
#
loop_
_entity.id
_entity.type
_entity.pdbx_description
1 polymer ?
#
loop_
_entity_poly.entity_id
_entity_poly.type
_entity_poly.pdbx_seq_one_letter_code
_entity_poly.pdbx_strand_id
1 'polypeptide(L)'
;MNNVITPILLFGVLVISRLMPLPPNSEVLLGLGVVAPYISKSNWSIMFPALIMFVSDIFLGFHNSMLMTYTALTLAGVISKVLVDKLYTSLLCSWLVWHVIANVGQTYAPFTAESLIFDIRLLVSGLSVVVMYDLLRRGWQIAYREV
;
A
#
# COMPACT_ATOMS: atom_id res chain seq x y z
N MET A 1 -12.85 -0.16 -23.28
CA MET A 1 -13.17 0.58 -22.04
C MET A 1 -12.10 1.64 -21.85
N ASN A 2 -12.46 2.90 -21.59
CA ASN A 2 -11.46 3.96 -21.35
C ASN A 2 -10.57 3.57 -20.15
N ASN A 3 -9.28 3.39 -20.40
CA ASN A 3 -8.27 2.94 -19.42
C ASN A 3 -8.14 3.88 -18.19
N VAL A 4 -8.77 5.04 -18.22
CA VAL A 4 -8.75 6.08 -17.17
C VAL A 4 -9.85 5.87 -16.12
N ILE A 5 -10.96 5.19 -16.46
CA ILE A 5 -12.09 5.02 -15.54
C ILE A 5 -11.72 4.08 -14.38
N THR A 6 -10.99 3.00 -14.65
CA THR A 6 -10.64 1.98 -13.64
C THR A 6 -9.74 2.53 -12.53
N PRO A 7 -8.64 3.26 -12.81
CA PRO A 7 -7.82 3.87 -11.76
C PRO A 7 -8.57 4.89 -10.90
N ILE A 8 -9.46 5.69 -11.51
CA ILE A 8 -10.28 6.68 -10.79
C ILE A 8 -11.26 5.99 -9.84
N LEU A 9 -11.92 4.93 -10.32
CA LEU A 9 -12.85 4.16 -9.49
C LEU A 9 -12.11 3.49 -8.33
N LEU A 10 -10.96 2.87 -8.58
CA LEU A 10 -10.12 2.29 -7.53
C LEU A 10 -9.69 3.35 -6.51
N PHE A 11 -9.23 4.52 -6.97
CA PHE A 11 -8.87 5.63 -6.08
C PHE A 11 -10.05 6.03 -5.18
N GLY A 12 -11.24 6.24 -5.75
CA GLY A 12 -12.44 6.60 -5.00
C GLY A 12 -12.85 5.56 -3.97
N VAL A 13 -12.88 4.28 -4.35
CA VAL A 13 -13.20 3.17 -3.42
C VAL A 13 -12.23 3.11 -2.25
N LEU A 14 -10.94 3.40 -2.47
CA LEU A 14 -9.92 3.35 -1.43
C LEU A 14 -9.98 4.54 -0.47
N VAL A 15 -10.28 5.73 -0.99
CA VAL A 15 -10.59 6.89 -0.15
C VAL A 15 -11.80 6.57 0.73
N ILE A 16 -12.90 6.07 0.15
CA ILE A 16 -14.11 5.71 0.91
C ILE A 16 -13.80 4.62 1.94
N SER A 17 -12.98 3.62 1.60
CA SER A 17 -12.57 2.55 2.52
C SER A 17 -11.86 3.09 3.76
N ARG A 18 -10.99 4.10 3.61
CA ARG A 18 -10.35 4.78 4.75
C ARG A 18 -11.32 5.59 5.60
N LEU A 19 -12.39 6.12 5.00
CA LEU A 19 -13.41 6.88 5.74
C LEU A 19 -14.35 5.98 6.52
N MET A 20 -14.37 4.67 6.24
CA MET A 20 -15.08 3.70 7.07
C MET A 20 -14.36 3.50 8.42
N PRO A 21 -15.09 3.15 9.49
CA PRO A 21 -14.51 2.91 10.82
C PRO A 21 -13.77 1.57 10.88
N LEU A 22 -12.74 1.40 10.04
CA LEU A 22 -11.84 0.27 10.07
C LEU A 22 -10.79 0.47 11.18
N PRO A 23 -10.27 -0.61 11.78
CA PRO A 23 -9.16 -0.49 12.71
C PRO A 23 -7.95 0.11 11.99
N PRO A 24 -7.18 0.99 12.65
CA PRO A 24 -5.95 1.54 12.09
C PRO A 24 -5.00 0.45 11.58
N ASN A 25 -4.26 0.75 10.51
CA ASN A 25 -3.32 -0.17 9.86
C ASN A 25 -3.98 -1.46 9.34
N SER A 26 -5.30 -1.47 9.14
CA SER A 26 -6.01 -2.60 8.51
C SER A 26 -6.38 -2.30 7.05
N GLU A 27 -6.06 -1.10 6.58
CA GLU A 27 -6.30 -0.70 5.21
C GLU A 27 -5.30 -1.34 4.25
N VAL A 28 -5.67 -1.36 2.98
CA VAL A 28 -4.98 -2.11 1.94
C VAL A 28 -3.91 -1.25 1.21
N LEU A 29 -3.58 -0.09 1.78
CA LEU A 29 -2.71 0.93 1.16
C LEU A 29 -1.29 0.44 0.91
N LEU A 30 -0.71 -0.35 1.83
CA LEU A 30 0.64 -0.88 1.66
C LEU A 30 0.71 -1.87 0.50
N GLY A 31 -0.24 -2.80 0.44
CA GLY A 31 -0.34 -3.77 -0.68
C GLY A 31 -0.50 -3.07 -2.02
N LEU A 32 -1.28 -1.98 -2.07
CA LEU A 32 -1.42 -1.17 -3.27
C LEU A 32 -0.17 -0.37 -3.62
N GLY A 33 0.52 0.19 -2.63
CA GLY A 33 1.82 0.83 -2.85
C GLY A 33 2.83 -0.13 -3.43
N VAL A 34 2.72 -1.40 -3.07
CA VAL A 34 3.55 -2.45 -3.62
C VAL A 34 3.13 -2.86 -5.02
N VAL A 35 1.84 -3.05 -5.27
CA VAL A 35 1.33 -3.55 -6.56
C VAL A 35 1.27 -2.46 -7.64
N ALA A 36 1.01 -1.20 -7.30
CA ALA A 36 0.80 -0.14 -8.28
C ALA A 36 1.98 0.07 -9.26
N PRO A 37 3.25 0.03 -8.81
CA PRO A 37 4.42 0.09 -9.70
C PRO A 37 4.58 -1.13 -10.63
N TYR A 38 3.99 -2.28 -10.30
CA TYR A 38 4.01 -3.48 -11.15
C TYR A 38 2.96 -3.40 -12.26
N ILE A 39 1.85 -2.70 -12.02
CA ILE A 39 0.77 -2.50 -13.00
C ILE A 39 1.08 -1.33 -13.93
N SER A 40 1.65 -0.24 -13.40
CA SER A 40 1.86 1.00 -14.14
C SER A 40 3.34 1.36 -14.23
N LYS A 41 3.81 1.62 -15.45
CA LYS A 41 5.19 2.10 -15.71
C LYS A 41 5.41 3.56 -15.30
N SER A 42 4.35 4.29 -14.97
CA SER A 42 4.43 5.71 -14.62
C SER A 42 5.00 5.89 -13.21
N ASN A 43 5.87 6.88 -13.03
CA ASN A 43 6.39 7.27 -11.72
C ASN A 43 5.28 7.74 -10.77
N TRP A 44 4.14 8.19 -11.29
CA TRP A 44 2.96 8.57 -10.52
C TRP A 44 2.37 7.41 -9.71
N SER A 45 2.62 6.16 -10.10
CA SER A 45 2.17 4.97 -9.34
C SER A 45 2.77 4.88 -7.94
N ILE A 46 3.98 5.44 -7.74
CA ILE A 46 4.68 5.46 -6.45
C ILE A 46 3.91 6.32 -5.44
N MET A 47 3.34 7.43 -5.90
CA MET A 47 2.65 8.39 -5.03
C MET A 47 1.20 8.00 -4.77
N PHE A 48 0.67 7.00 -5.48
CA PHE A 48 -0.75 6.67 -5.46
C PHE A 48 -1.32 6.40 -4.04
N PRO A 49 -0.68 5.58 -3.18
CA PRO A 49 -1.18 5.36 -1.82
C PRO A 49 -1.08 6.61 -0.94
N ALA A 50 -0.01 7.39 -1.10
CA ALA A 50 0.18 8.62 -0.33
C ALA A 50 -0.87 9.69 -0.72
N LEU A 51 -1.26 9.75 -1.99
CA LEU A 51 -2.36 10.62 -2.44
C LEU A 51 -3.70 10.19 -1.85
N ILE A 52 -3.98 8.88 -1.78
CA ILE A 52 -5.20 8.37 -1.13
C ILE A 52 -5.23 8.76 0.34
N MET A 53 -4.10 8.58 1.05
CA MET A 53 -3.99 9.03 2.45
C MET A 53 -4.23 10.52 2.58
N PHE A 54 -3.51 11.34 1.80
CA PHE A 54 -3.64 12.79 1.83
C PHE A 54 -5.08 13.27 1.63
N VAL A 55 -5.76 12.75 0.61
CA VAL A 55 -7.15 13.12 0.32
C VAL A 55 -8.09 12.67 1.44
N SER A 56 -7.87 11.50 2.03
CA SER A 56 -8.71 11.00 3.13
C SER A 56 -8.49 11.81 4.42
N ASP A 57 -7.26 12.23 4.69
CA ASP A 57 -6.89 12.96 5.90
C ASP A 57 -7.41 14.42 5.87
N ILE A 58 -7.80 14.95 4.70
CA ILE A 58 -8.59 16.20 4.61
C ILE A 58 -9.93 16.06 5.35
N PHE A 59 -10.52 14.86 5.37
CA PHE A 59 -11.79 14.59 6.04
C PHE A 59 -11.61 14.05 7.46
N LEU A 60 -10.60 13.21 7.69
CA LEU A 60 -10.31 12.62 9.02
C LEU A 60 -9.57 13.57 9.97
N GLY A 61 -8.91 14.59 9.41
CA GLY A 61 -8.06 15.51 10.14
C GLY A 61 -6.58 15.10 10.06
N PHE A 62 -5.71 16.10 9.96
CA PHE A 62 -4.25 15.90 9.97
C PHE A 62 -3.73 15.57 11.37
N HIS A 63 -2.69 14.73 11.43
CA HIS A 63 -2.07 14.28 12.68
C HIS A 63 -0.55 14.48 12.66
N ASN A 64 0.08 14.60 13.84
CA ASN A 64 1.49 15.01 13.97
C ASN A 64 2.49 14.12 13.20
N SER A 65 2.21 12.83 13.08
CA SER A 65 3.06 11.84 12.42
C SER A 65 2.74 11.61 10.94
N MET A 66 1.82 12.40 10.34
CA MET A 66 1.36 12.21 8.95
C MET A 66 2.50 12.22 7.92
N LEU A 67 3.52 13.04 8.15
CA LEU A 67 4.66 13.12 7.23
C LEU A 67 5.44 11.80 7.21
N MET A 68 5.56 11.14 8.37
CA MET A 68 6.26 9.86 8.48
C MET A 68 5.46 8.74 7.81
N THR A 69 4.13 8.70 7.99
CA THR A 69 3.27 7.69 7.34
C THR A 69 3.23 7.87 5.83
N TYR A 70 3.16 9.11 5.32
CA TYR A 70 3.22 9.38 3.88
C TYR A 70 4.58 9.02 3.29
N THR A 71 5.67 9.34 4.01
CA THR A 71 7.03 8.99 3.58
C THR A 71 7.21 7.48 3.52
N ALA A 72 6.75 6.75 4.53
CA ALA A 72 6.80 5.29 4.54
C ALA A 72 6.07 4.66 3.34
N LEU A 73 4.88 5.16 2.99
CA LEU A 73 4.11 4.65 1.85
C LEU A 73 4.70 5.01 0.50
N THR A 74 5.24 6.22 0.35
CA THR A 74 5.94 6.57 -0.90
C THR A 74 7.19 5.73 -1.07
N LEU A 75 7.95 5.46 0.01
CA LEU A 75 9.08 4.54 -0.01
C LEU A 75 8.67 3.10 -0.37
N ALA A 76 7.50 2.63 0.06
CA ALA A 76 6.99 1.32 -0.37
C ALA A 76 6.85 1.22 -1.90
N GLY A 77 6.36 2.28 -2.55
CA GLY A 77 6.31 2.37 -4.00
C GLY A 77 7.69 2.41 -4.66
N VAL A 78 8.66 3.11 -4.06
CA VAL A 78 10.05 3.14 -4.54
C VAL A 78 10.70 1.75 -4.43
N ILE A 79 10.60 1.10 -3.27
CA ILE A 79 11.13 -0.27 -3.03
C ILE A 79 10.56 -1.23 -4.07
N SER A 80 9.28 -1.12 -4.37
CA SER A 80 8.58 -1.95 -5.35
C SER A 80 9.09 -1.76 -6.77
N LYS A 81 9.47 -0.54 -7.12
CA LYS A 81 10.07 -0.24 -8.41
C LYS A 81 11.51 -0.75 -8.51
N VAL A 82 12.28 -0.69 -7.42
CA VAL A 82 13.65 -1.22 -7.35
C VAL A 82 13.65 -2.75 -7.39
N LEU A 83 12.67 -3.39 -6.73
CA LEU A 83 12.55 -4.84 -6.61
C LEU A 83 11.50 -5.42 -7.57
N VAL A 84 11.42 -4.93 -8.81
CA VAL A 84 10.31 -5.17 -9.77
C VAL A 84 9.99 -6.65 -10.07
N ASP A 85 10.90 -7.59 -9.78
CA ASP A 85 10.68 -9.03 -9.99
C ASP A 85 10.43 -9.81 -8.69
N LYS A 86 10.46 -9.13 -7.54
CA LYS A 86 10.41 -9.74 -6.21
C LYS A 86 9.23 -9.19 -5.40
N LEU A 87 8.02 -9.44 -5.89
CA LEU A 87 6.76 -8.91 -5.33
C LEU A 87 6.63 -9.11 -3.81
N TYR A 88 6.78 -10.34 -3.33
CA TYR A 88 6.68 -10.66 -1.90
C TYR A 88 7.82 -10.06 -1.08
N THR A 89 9.03 -10.03 -1.62
CA THR A 89 10.18 -9.37 -0.97
C THR A 89 9.95 -7.87 -0.86
N SER A 90 9.37 -7.26 -1.89
CA SER A 90 9.01 -5.85 -1.87
C SER A 90 8.00 -5.53 -0.77
N LEU A 91 6.98 -6.38 -0.59
CA LEU A 91 6.02 -6.22 0.50
C LEU A 91 6.70 -6.29 1.86
N LEU A 92 7.54 -7.31 2.09
CA LEU A 92 8.25 -7.45 3.37
C LEU A 92 9.19 -6.26 3.64
N CYS A 93 9.99 -5.85 2.67
CA CYS A 93 10.87 -4.68 2.81
C CYS A 93 10.07 -3.39 3.07
N SER A 94 8.96 -3.20 2.35
CA SER A 94 8.09 -2.03 2.52
C SER A 94 7.42 -2.00 3.89
N TRP A 95 6.99 -3.17 4.39
CA TRP A 95 6.43 -3.30 5.73
C TRP A 95 7.47 -3.03 6.82
N LEU A 96 8.71 -3.52 6.67
CA LEU A 96 9.79 -3.21 7.61
C LEU A 96 10.11 -1.71 7.64
N VAL A 97 10.13 -1.06 6.47
CA VAL A 97 10.32 0.39 6.38
C VAL A 97 9.15 1.14 7.04
N TRP A 98 7.92 0.68 6.83
CA TRP A 98 6.75 1.21 7.55
C TRP A 98 6.90 1.07 9.06
N HIS A 99 7.23 -0.13 9.55
CA HIS A 99 7.38 -0.41 10.98
C HIS A 99 8.41 0.49 11.65
N VAL A 100 9.48 0.86 10.94
CA VAL A 100 10.47 1.79 11.49
C VAL A 100 10.00 3.23 11.39
N ILE A 101 9.61 3.70 10.19
CA ILE A 101 9.38 5.13 9.93
C ILE A 101 8.04 5.60 10.50
N ALA A 102 6.95 4.86 10.25
CA ALA A 102 5.59 5.28 10.63
C ALA A 102 5.38 5.35 12.15
N ASN A 103 6.19 4.62 12.91
CA ASN A 103 6.17 4.60 14.39
C ASN A 103 7.08 5.65 15.04
N VAL A 104 7.90 6.39 14.27
CA VAL A 104 8.70 7.48 14.84
C VAL A 104 7.77 8.56 15.37
N GLY A 105 7.82 8.81 16.68
CA GLY A 105 7.00 9.83 17.35
C GLY A 105 5.55 9.42 17.58
N GLN A 106 5.21 8.13 17.43
CA GLN A 106 3.90 7.58 17.78
C GLN A 106 3.85 7.06 19.22
N THR A 107 2.66 6.65 19.66
CA THR A 107 2.43 6.03 20.98
C THR A 107 3.29 4.79 21.21
N TYR A 108 3.41 3.94 20.18
CA TYR A 108 4.29 2.78 20.21
C TYR A 108 5.56 3.11 19.43
N ALA A 109 6.71 3.09 20.10
CA ALA A 109 8.00 3.34 19.48
C ALA A 109 8.34 2.23 18.45
N PRO A 110 9.20 2.52 17.47
CA PRO A 110 9.71 1.47 16.58
C PRO A 110 10.45 0.39 17.39
N PHE A 111 10.43 -0.84 16.90
CA PHE A 111 11.09 -2.00 17.50
C PHE A 111 10.52 -2.48 18.84
N THR A 112 9.30 -2.07 19.21
CA THR A 112 8.59 -2.67 20.35
C THR A 112 7.65 -3.78 19.90
N ALA A 113 7.30 -4.69 20.82
CA ALA A 113 6.39 -5.78 20.50
C ALA A 113 4.99 -5.26 20.16
N GLU A 114 4.55 -4.19 20.81
CA GLU A 114 3.25 -3.56 20.60
C GLU A 114 3.14 -2.94 19.21
N SER A 115 4.15 -2.18 18.76
CA SER A 115 4.17 -1.63 17.39
C SER A 115 4.23 -2.74 16.35
N LEU A 116 4.97 -3.82 16.61
CA LEU A 116 5.03 -4.96 15.71
C LEU A 116 3.67 -5.65 15.54
N ILE A 117 2.98 -5.92 16.64
CA ILE A 117 1.63 -6.52 16.64
C ILE A 117 0.61 -5.59 15.99
N PHE A 118 0.76 -4.28 16.19
CA PHE A 118 -0.09 -3.29 15.53
C PHE A 118 0.12 -3.27 14.01
N ASP A 119 1.38 -3.25 13.56
CA ASP A 119 1.73 -3.19 12.14
C ASP A 119 1.55 -4.49 11.38
N ILE A 120 1.48 -5.64 12.07
CA ILE A 120 1.24 -6.92 11.38
C ILE A 120 -0.12 -6.91 10.64
N ARG A 121 -1.08 -6.11 11.10
CA ARG A 121 -2.37 -5.91 10.43
C ARG A 121 -2.17 -5.36 9.02
N LEU A 122 -1.23 -4.43 8.87
CA LEU A 122 -0.90 -3.80 7.59
C LEU A 122 -0.16 -4.78 6.67
N LEU A 123 0.67 -5.64 7.25
CA LEU A 123 1.31 -6.72 6.49
C LEU A 123 0.26 -7.72 5.98
N VAL A 124 -0.66 -8.14 6.84
CA VAL A 124 -1.71 -9.12 6.50
C VAL A 124 -2.65 -8.55 5.43
N SER A 125 -3.13 -7.30 5.60
CA SER A 125 -3.96 -6.63 4.58
C SER A 125 -3.19 -6.44 3.27
N GLY A 126 -1.92 -6.02 3.33
CA GLY A 126 -1.06 -5.88 2.16
C GLY A 126 -0.81 -7.20 1.42
N LEU A 127 -0.59 -8.28 2.17
CA LEU A 127 -0.39 -9.63 1.64
C LEU A 127 -1.64 -10.11 0.89
N SER A 128 -2.84 -9.83 1.40
CA SER A 128 -4.09 -10.21 0.73
C SER A 128 -4.17 -9.66 -0.70
N VAL A 129 -3.75 -8.40 -0.90
CA VAL A 129 -3.74 -7.78 -2.24
C VAL A 129 -2.59 -8.27 -3.10
N VAL A 130 -1.41 -8.46 -2.53
CA VAL A 130 -0.28 -9.03 -3.25
C VAL A 130 -0.60 -10.44 -3.76
N VAL A 131 -1.22 -11.29 -2.94
CA VAL A 131 -1.65 -12.63 -3.33
C VAL A 131 -2.74 -12.57 -4.39
N MET A 132 -3.75 -11.72 -4.22
CA MET A 132 -4.80 -11.54 -5.23
C MET A 132 -4.21 -11.11 -6.58
N TYR A 133 -3.30 -10.14 -6.60
CA TYR A 133 -2.62 -9.70 -7.81
C TYR A 133 -1.79 -10.82 -8.46
N ASP A 134 -1.03 -11.60 -7.68
CA ASP A 134 -0.22 -12.69 -8.21
C ASP A 134 -1.09 -13.81 -8.82
N LEU A 135 -2.18 -14.19 -8.14
CA LEU A 135 -3.13 -15.18 -8.66
C LEU A 135 -3.77 -14.72 -9.98
N LEU A 136 -4.23 -13.47 -10.04
CA LEU A 136 -4.81 -12.89 -11.27
C LEU A 136 -3.78 -12.82 -12.40
N ARG A 137 -2.54 -12.41 -12.09
CA ARG A 137 -1.45 -12.34 -13.06
C ARG A 137 -1.11 -13.72 -13.63
N ARG A 138 -1.01 -14.74 -12.77
CA ARG A 138 -0.74 -16.13 -13.19
C ARG A 138 -1.90 -16.71 -13.99
N GLY A 139 -3.13 -16.51 -13.55
CA GLY A 139 -4.33 -16.96 -14.27
C GLY A 139 -4.41 -16.35 -15.68
N TRP A 140 -4.12 -15.05 -15.80
CA TRP A 140 -4.04 -14.38 -17.09
C TRP A 140 -2.93 -14.97 -17.98
N GLN A 141 -1.73 -15.19 -17.42
CA GLN A 141 -0.63 -15.79 -18.17
C GLN A 141 -0.95 -17.20 -18.67
N ILE A 142 -1.68 -18.01 -17.90
CA ILE A 142 -2.12 -19.35 -18.32
C ILE A 142 -3.12 -19.24 -19.46
N ALA A 143 -4.18 -18.42 -19.30
CA ALA A 143 -5.25 -18.30 -20.28
C ALA A 143 -4.79 -17.78 -21.66
N TYR A 144 -3.78 -16.92 -21.69
CA TYR A 144 -3.27 -16.31 -22.93
C TYR A 144 -1.95 -16.90 -23.44
N ARG A 145 -1.37 -17.91 -22.76
CA ARG A 145 -0.24 -18.69 -23.30
C ARG A 145 -0.68 -19.92 -24.09
N GLU A 146 -1.94 -20.33 -23.96
CA GLU A 146 -2.52 -21.47 -24.71
C GLU A 146 -3.25 -21.05 -26.00
N VAL A 147 -3.09 -19.79 -26.44
CA VAL A 147 -3.58 -19.26 -27.72
C VAL A 147 -2.39 -18.67 -28.50
#